data_AF-A0A9D8LJQ6-F1
#
_entry.id   AF-A0A9D8LJQ6-F1
#
_cell.length_a   1.000
_cell.length_b   1.000
_cell.length_c   1.000
_cell.angle_alpha   90.00
_cell.angle_beta   90.00
_cell.angle_gamma   90.00
#
_symmetry.space_group_name_H-M   'P 1'
#
loop_
_entity.id
_entity.type
_entity.pdbx_description
1 polymer ?
#
loop_
_entity_poly.entity_id
_entity_poly.type
_entity_poly.pdbx_seq_one_letter_code
_entity_poly.pdbx_strand_id
1 'polypeptide(L)' 'AKALEATKGDANGDKLIAAMKGASWESVRGPVKIDPDTRDIIQNIYVRKTEKVGSELHNV' A
#
# COMPACT_ATOMS: atom_id res chain seq x y z
N ALA A 1 3.67 1.56 -12.57
CA ALA A 1 4.50 2.35 -11.65
C ALA A 1 3.77 3.64 -11.33
N LYS A 2 2.87 3.64 -10.33
CA LYS A 2 1.83 4.66 -10.18
C LYS A 2 2.35 6.10 -10.02
N ALA A 3 3.46 6.29 -9.29
CA ALA A 3 4.04 7.63 -9.11
C ALA A 3 4.65 8.17 -10.41
N LEU A 4 5.35 7.33 -11.17
CA LEU A 4 5.95 7.73 -12.45
C LEU A 4 4.88 8.01 -13.52
N GLU A 5 3.77 7.28 -13.49
CA GLU A 5 2.60 7.58 -14.31
C GLU A 5 1.98 8.94 -13.93
N ALA A 6 1.83 9.22 -12.63
CA ALA A 6 1.31 10.49 -12.14
C ALA A 6 2.21 11.69 -12.49
N THR A 7 3.54 11.48 -12.56
CA THR A 7 4.49 12.50 -13.02
C THR A 7 4.68 12.52 -14.54
N LYS A 8 3.92 11.74 -15.30
CA LYS A 8 4.01 11.62 -16.77
C LYS A 8 5.43 11.26 -17.26
N GLY A 9 6.11 10.39 -16.53
CA GLY A 9 7.46 9.94 -16.85
C GLY A 9 8.58 10.82 -16.30
N ASP A 10 8.26 11.91 -15.59
CA ASP A 10 9.27 12.73 -14.91
C ASP A 10 9.81 11.99 -13.67
N ALA A 11 11.08 11.61 -13.74
CA ALA A 11 11.78 10.86 -12.70
C ALA A 11 12.43 11.75 -11.63
N ASN A 12 12.15 13.05 -11.61
CA ASN A 12 12.62 13.95 -10.55
C ASN A 12 12.09 13.51 -9.17
N GLY A 13 13.00 13.39 -8.20
CA GLY A 13 12.70 12.90 -6.85
C GLY A 13 11.60 13.67 -6.13
N ASP A 14 11.63 15.01 -6.16
CA ASP A 14 10.64 15.83 -5.46
C ASP A 14 9.24 15.66 -6.06
N LYS A 15 9.15 15.54 -7.39
CA LYS A 15 7.88 15.30 -8.08
C LYS A 15 7.34 13.92 -7.79
N LEU A 16 8.20 12.90 -7.73
CA LEU A 16 7.79 11.55 -7.37
C LEU A 16 7.29 11.49 -5.92
N ILE A 17 7.99 12.14 -4.98
CA ILE A 17 7.54 12.22 -3.58
C ILE A 17 6.20 12.95 -3.48
N ALA A 18 6.04 14.07 -4.19
CA ALA A 18 4.77 14.79 -4.23
C ALA A 18 3.62 13.94 -4.79
N ALA A 19 3.88 13.14 -5.83
CA ALA A 19 2.90 12.22 -6.41
C ALA A 19 2.56 11.02 -5.51
N MET A 20 3.48 10.60 -4.63
CA MET A 20 3.27 9.50 -3.69
C MET A 20 2.52 9.93 -2.43
N LYS A 21 2.68 11.18 -1.98
CA LYS A 21 1.98 11.70 -0.78
C LYS A 21 0.47 11.65 -0.98
N GLY A 22 -0.24 11.00 -0.06
CA GLY A 22 -1.70 10.84 -0.14
C GLY A 22 -2.17 9.79 -1.13
N ALA A 23 -1.28 9.13 -1.87
CA ALA A 23 -1.66 8.09 -2.83
C ALA A 23 -2.35 6.91 -2.13
N SER A 24 -3.45 6.43 -2.70
CA SER A 24 -4.25 5.32 -2.18
C SER A 24 -4.50 4.27 -3.25
N TRP A 25 -4.53 2.99 -2.87
CA TRP A 25 -4.86 1.90 -3.77
C TRP A 25 -5.36 0.66 -3.05
N GLU A 26 -6.02 -0.22 -3.80
CA GLU A 26 -6.37 -1.56 -3.34
C GLU A 26 -5.14 -2.47 -3.42
N SER A 27 -4.64 -2.93 -2.27
CA SER A 27 -3.53 -3.87 -2.19
C SER A 27 -4.06 -5.29 -1.95
N VAL A 28 -3.26 -6.32 -2.24
CA VAL A 28 -3.62 -7.72 -1.90
C VAL A 28 -3.83 -7.94 -0.40
N ARG A 29 -3.35 -7.00 0.43
CA ARG A 29 -3.56 -6.94 1.88
C ARG A 29 -4.76 -6.09 2.32
N GLY A 30 -5.56 -5.58 1.37
CA GLY A 30 -6.64 -4.61 1.59
C GLY A 30 -6.28 -3.17 1.19
N PRO A 31 -7.18 -2.21 1.41
CA PRO A 31 -6.97 -0.81 1.04
C PRO A 31 -5.85 -0.18 1.86
N VAL A 32 -4.98 0.56 1.18
CA VAL A 32 -3.84 1.26 1.81
C VAL A 32 -3.68 2.67 1.26
N LYS A 33 -3.03 3.54 2.04
CA LYS A 33 -2.71 4.92 1.68
C LYS A 33 -1.33 5.32 2.20
N ILE A 34 -0.63 6.22 1.51
CA ILE A 34 0.55 6.90 2.07
C ILE A 34 0.13 8.19 2.77
N ASP A 35 0.49 8.32 4.03
CA ASP A 35 0.27 9.52 4.81
C ASP A 35 1.07 10.71 4.22
N PRO A 36 0.43 11.87 3.93
CA PRO A 36 1.12 13.00 3.32
C PRO A 36 2.14 13.70 4.24
N ASP A 37 1.96 13.61 5.55
CA ASP A 37 2.75 14.29 6.57
C ASP A 37 3.94 13.43 6.99
N THR A 38 3.68 12.17 7.34
CA THR A 38 4.73 11.24 7.82
C THR A 38 5.41 10.49 6.69
N ARG A 39 4.73 10.32 5.55
CA ARG A 39 5.12 9.45 4.42
C ARG A 39 5.12 7.97 4.76
N ASP A 40 4.50 7.57 5.87
CA ASP A 40 4.33 6.18 6.25
C ASP A 40 3.02 5.60 5.70
N ILE A 41 2.92 4.27 5.69
CA ILE A 41 1.75 3.55 5.19
C ILE A 41 0.64 3.51 6.24
N ILE A 42 -0.53 3.99 5.85
CA ILE A 42 -1.79 3.77 6.56
C ILE A 42 -2.42 2.50 5.97
N GLN A 43 -2.58 1.47 6.79
CA GLN A 43 -3.14 0.18 6.39
C GLN A 43 -3.93 -0.45 7.54
N ASN A 44 -4.85 -1.36 7.20
CA ASN A 44 -5.54 -2.18 8.19
C ASN A 44 -4.57 -3.11 8.92
N ILE A 45 -4.79 -3.30 10.22
CA ILE A 45 -4.08 -4.28 11.03
C ILE A 45 -5.06 -5.39 11.39
N TYR A 46 -4.70 -6.62 11.03
CA TYR A 46 -5.53 -7.80 11.24
C TYR A 46 -4.99 -8.63 12.40
N VAL A 47 -5.84 -8.94 13.36
CA VAL A 47 -5.62 -10.03 14.32
C VAL A 47 -6.27 -11.27 13.71
N ARG A 48 -5.47 -12.33 13.55
CA ARG A 48 -5.82 -13.51 12.76
C ARG A 48 -5.66 -14.76 13.61
N LYS A 49 -6.42 -15.81 13.27
CA LYS A 49 -6.35 -17.11 13.96
C LYS A 49 -5.89 -18.18 12.99
N THR A 50 -5.03 -19.07 13.46
CA THR A 50 -4.65 -20.25 12.68
C THR A 50 -5.81 -21.24 12.64
N GLU A 51 -6.29 -21.54 11.44
CA GLU A 51 -7.34 -22.54 11.20
C GLU A 51 -6.92 -23.49 10.09
N LYS A 52 -7.47 -24.71 10.11
CA LYS A 52 -7.22 -25.70 9.07
C LYS A 52 -8.15 -25.42 7.88
N VAL A 53 -7.57 -25.11 6.73
CA VAL A 53 -8.29 -24.88 5.47
C VAL A 53 -7.86 -25.99 4.50
N GLY A 54 -8.73 -26.97 4.30
CA GLY A 54 -8.40 -28.19 3.54
C GLY A 54 -7.35 -29.04 4.27
N SER A 55 -6.22 -29.30 3.60
CA SER A 55 -5.08 -30.04 4.17
C SER A 55 -4.08 -29.17 4.93
N GLU A 56 -4.15 -27.85 4.81
CA GLU A 56 -3.13 -26.92 5.29
C GLU A 56 -3.65 -26.02 6.42
N LEU A 57 -2.71 -25.47 7.21
CA LEU A 57 -3.02 -24.49 8.26
C LEU A 57 -2.83 -23.09 7.69
N HIS A 58 -3.89 -22.28 7.72
CA HIS A 58 -3.90 -20.92 7.21
C HIS A 58 -4.12 -19.94 8.35
N ASN A 59 -3.56 -18.74 8.21
CA ASN A 59 -3.87 -17.63 9.11
C ASN A 59 -5.05 -16.85 8.53
N VAL A 60 -6.25 -17.09 9.04
CA VAL A 60 -7.50 -16.48 8.56
C VAL A 60 -7.80 -15.18 9.28
#